data_AF-A0A7S3QZX9-F1
#
_entry.id   AF-A0A7S3QZX9-F1
#
_cell.length_a   1.000
_cell.length_b   1.000
_cell.length_c   1.000
_cell.angle_alpha   90.00
_cell.angle_beta   90.00
_cell.angle_gamma   90.00
#
_symmetry.space_group_name_H-M   'P 1'
#
loop_
_entity.id
_entity.type
_entity.pdbx_description
1 polymer ?
#
loop_
_entity_poly.entity_id
_entity_poly.type
_entity_poly.pdbx_seq_one_letter_code
_entity_poly.pdbx_strand_id
1 'polypeptide(L)'
;MGMRRVISPVLGFMCSFHHGALQQKGLVSLSRCGLATSTTLTDEGLSPETRSLALDHKPDGPVLLQLPDRSWGAPPHLPRSTVEAIIGPHAAAASRLGVLRSPFTAFHETPRSFAQIVRPLGGPAVAVATEASQPHGRIVVDEYVASASGSYDLREAATDLSRYLNNEGVRIALVPDVSKAEGSTAAKGAKLALRQSSNEVLMVAPTAFGFNEQAAEDNSFMHVAPKPGPGSRNLTHQVLYEFAELHHQLREVAGVKVHLFEHSLAHGTPDACFPNNWFSTHPAGEASGGVAKSTLVLYPMKHPNRAAERRADMIYALKLRGYERLIDYSDYEAKGLHFEGTGALVIDRINGVAYVDVSERADIVLAEKWAAELGYKDLVTFRSTDLRGKSVYHTNVMMAIGSGVAIVCAESVKDTSERSRLLSSLSRTHEVVEISLEQMDSLCGNALELQDVRGVPVMAMSTQAYNAFTEQQREAILRHVSAIVHSPIDTLENVGGGGVRCTLGELF
;
A
#
# COMPACT_ATOMS: atom_id res chain seq x y z
N MET A 1 -60.42 3.33 -28.73
CA MET A 1 -60.24 1.99 -29.34
C MET A 1 -58.76 1.65 -29.25
N GLY A 2 -58.26 0.64 -28.55
CA GLY A 2 -58.84 -0.38 -27.68
C GLY A 2 -57.68 -1.06 -26.94
N MET A 3 -57.93 -1.41 -25.67
CA MET A 3 -57.06 -2.27 -24.84
C MET A 3 -56.84 -3.63 -25.51
N ARG A 4 -55.67 -4.25 -25.32
CA ARG A 4 -55.59 -5.70 -25.08
C ARG A 4 -54.51 -6.06 -24.07
N ARG A 5 -55.01 -6.56 -22.93
CA ARG A 5 -54.33 -7.44 -21.98
C ARG A 5 -53.97 -8.76 -22.68
N VAL A 6 -52.87 -9.39 -22.27
CA VAL A 6 -52.67 -10.83 -22.46
C VAL A 6 -52.50 -11.47 -21.08
N ILE A 7 -53.37 -12.42 -20.81
CA ILE A 7 -53.43 -13.31 -19.65
C ILE A 7 -52.91 -14.67 -20.12
N SER A 8 -52.03 -15.28 -19.30
CA SER A 8 -51.76 -16.71 -18.98
C SER A 8 -52.07 -17.84 -19.99
N PRO A 9 -51.36 -18.99 -19.90
CA PRO A 9 -51.96 -20.05 -19.06
C PRO A 9 -50.98 -20.85 -18.19
N VAL A 10 -51.60 -21.36 -17.13
CA VAL A 10 -51.16 -22.38 -16.17
C VAL A 10 -51.35 -23.78 -16.76
N LEU A 11 -50.34 -24.64 -16.65
CA LEU A 11 -50.44 -26.11 -16.58
C LEU A 11 -49.61 -26.51 -15.34
N GLY A 12 -50.03 -27.28 -14.35
CA GLY A 12 -51.10 -28.27 -14.28
C GLY A 12 -50.52 -29.68 -14.31
N PHE A 13 -49.98 -30.17 -13.19
CA PHE A 13 -49.81 -31.61 -12.94
C PHE A 13 -49.97 -31.93 -11.44
N MET A 14 -51.12 -32.51 -11.10
CA MET A 14 -51.31 -33.35 -9.92
C MET A 14 -51.05 -34.80 -10.34
N CYS A 15 -50.34 -35.57 -9.52
CA CYS A 15 -50.70 -36.96 -9.29
C CYS A 15 -50.20 -37.42 -7.92
N SER A 16 -51.01 -38.27 -7.31
CA SER A 16 -51.08 -38.55 -5.88
C SER A 16 -50.82 -40.04 -5.58
N PHE A 17 -50.14 -40.27 -4.44
CA PHE A 17 -50.27 -41.39 -3.47
C PHE A 17 -50.06 -42.86 -3.85
N HIS A 18 -49.10 -43.51 -3.17
CA HIS A 18 -49.14 -44.76 -2.33
C HIS A 18 -47.74 -45.41 -2.28
N HIS A 19 -47.25 -46.13 -1.27
CA HIS A 19 -47.58 -46.42 0.14
C HIS A 19 -46.35 -47.19 0.72
N GLY A 20 -46.14 -47.13 2.04
CA GLY A 20 -45.27 -48.05 2.80
C GLY A 20 -43.93 -47.45 3.27
N ALA A 21 -43.44 -47.61 4.50
CA ALA A 21 -43.96 -47.96 5.82
C ALA A 21 -42.74 -47.93 6.79
N LEU A 22 -42.98 -47.54 8.05
CA LEU A 22 -42.29 -47.98 9.28
C LEU A 22 -40.79 -47.63 9.50
N GLN A 23 -40.49 -46.70 10.41
CA GLN A 23 -40.33 -46.99 11.85
C GLN A 23 -39.94 -45.72 12.63
N GLN A 24 -40.66 -45.49 13.73
CA GLN A 24 -40.33 -44.53 14.78
C GLN A 24 -39.02 -44.91 15.48
N LYS A 25 -38.09 -43.97 15.57
CA LYS A 25 -37.19 -43.85 16.73
C LYS A 25 -37.16 -42.39 17.15
N GLY A 26 -37.73 -42.12 18.33
CA GLY A 26 -37.55 -40.84 18.98
C GLY A 26 -36.08 -40.64 19.35
N LEU A 27 -35.55 -39.49 18.99
CA LEU A 27 -34.45 -38.90 19.74
C LEU A 27 -34.80 -37.42 19.96
N VAL A 28 -34.82 -37.07 21.23
CA VAL A 28 -35.06 -35.74 21.77
C VAL A 28 -34.13 -34.74 21.07
N SER A 29 -34.73 -33.73 20.44
CA SER A 29 -34.06 -32.54 19.93
C SER A 29 -33.46 -31.76 21.10
N LEU A 30 -32.19 -32.03 21.41
CA LEU A 30 -31.34 -31.08 22.13
C LEU A 30 -30.86 -30.05 21.12
N SER A 31 -31.56 -28.91 21.08
CA SER A 31 -31.07 -27.68 20.47
C SER A 31 -29.75 -27.32 21.13
N ARG A 32 -28.63 -27.61 20.48
CA ARG A 32 -27.34 -27.02 20.84
C ARG A 32 -27.41 -25.54 20.45
N CYS A 33 -27.58 -24.70 21.46
CA CYS A 33 -27.23 -23.29 21.37
C CYS A 33 -25.73 -23.23 21.07
N GLY A 34 -25.35 -22.78 19.87
CA GLY A 34 -23.96 -22.54 19.51
C GLY A 34 -23.43 -21.40 20.38
N LEU A 35 -22.60 -21.74 21.37
CA LEU A 35 -21.81 -20.76 22.11
C LEU A 35 -20.78 -20.17 21.14
N ALA A 36 -20.87 -18.87 20.86
CA ALA A 36 -19.85 -18.16 20.11
C ALA A 36 -18.51 -18.26 20.87
N THR A 37 -17.48 -18.77 20.19
CA THR A 37 -16.16 -18.99 20.78
C THR A 37 -15.38 -17.68 20.79
N SER A 38 -15.05 -17.17 21.98
CA SER A 38 -14.02 -16.15 22.13
C SER A 38 -12.69 -16.73 21.66
N THR A 39 -12.04 -16.05 20.72
CA THR A 39 -10.76 -16.49 20.15
C THR A 39 -9.68 -15.48 20.57
N THR A 40 -8.55 -15.97 21.05
CA THR A 40 -7.36 -15.13 21.30
C THR A 40 -6.57 -14.92 20.00
N LEU A 41 -5.52 -14.09 20.01
CA LEU A 41 -4.56 -13.94 18.91
C LEU A 41 -3.73 -15.22 18.65
N THR A 42 -4.40 -16.28 18.27
CA THR A 42 -3.84 -17.57 17.84
C THR A 42 -4.02 -17.70 16.33
N ASP A 43 -3.13 -18.42 15.66
CA ASP A 43 -3.13 -18.60 14.19
C ASP A 43 -4.29 -19.51 13.69
N GLU A 44 -5.19 -19.92 14.58
CA GLU A 44 -6.38 -20.69 14.21
C GLU A 44 -7.40 -19.76 13.52
N GLY A 45 -7.86 -20.17 12.33
CA GLY A 45 -8.86 -19.41 11.57
C GLY A 45 -10.17 -19.25 12.36
N LEU A 46 -10.85 -18.12 12.17
CA LEU A 46 -12.13 -17.86 12.82
C LEU A 46 -13.25 -18.65 12.12
N SER A 47 -14.14 -19.26 12.91
CA SER A 47 -15.37 -19.85 12.36
C SER A 47 -16.28 -18.74 11.81
N PRO A 48 -17.15 -19.03 10.82
CA PRO A 48 -18.10 -18.04 10.29
C PRO A 48 -19.05 -17.43 11.33
N GLU A 49 -19.25 -18.13 12.47
CA GLU A 49 -20.08 -17.67 13.58
C GLU A 49 -19.32 -16.83 14.61
N THR A 50 -17.99 -16.69 14.46
CA THR A 50 -17.17 -15.90 15.37
C THR A 50 -17.58 -14.43 15.32
N ARG A 51 -17.73 -13.82 16.49
CA ARG A 51 -18.14 -12.42 16.65
C ARG A 51 -17.21 -11.60 17.52
N SER A 52 -16.08 -12.16 17.94
CA SER A 52 -15.13 -11.46 18.80
C SER A 52 -13.69 -11.94 18.66
N LEU A 53 -12.76 -11.06 19.03
CA LEU A 53 -11.33 -11.29 19.09
C LEU A 53 -10.75 -10.56 20.31
N ALA A 54 -10.10 -11.27 21.22
CA ALA A 54 -9.28 -10.65 22.25
C ALA A 54 -7.97 -10.14 21.61
N LEU A 55 -7.66 -8.85 21.77
CA LEU A 55 -6.51 -8.21 21.12
C LEU A 55 -5.21 -8.29 21.95
N ASP A 56 -5.28 -8.84 23.15
CA ASP A 56 -4.12 -9.23 23.93
C ASP A 56 -4.38 -10.57 24.65
N HIS A 57 -3.38 -11.03 25.42
CA HIS A 57 -3.48 -12.26 26.21
C HIS A 57 -3.95 -12.01 27.65
N LYS A 58 -4.23 -10.76 28.03
CA LYS A 58 -4.61 -10.41 29.39
C LYS A 58 -6.11 -10.64 29.58
N PRO A 59 -6.55 -11.20 30.71
CA PRO A 59 -7.98 -11.43 30.98
C PRO A 59 -8.84 -10.16 30.95
N ASP A 60 -8.26 -9.00 31.27
CA ASP A 60 -8.91 -7.68 31.32
C ASP A 60 -8.60 -6.81 30.09
N GLY A 61 -7.96 -7.39 29.09
CA GLY A 61 -7.54 -6.72 27.87
C GLY A 61 -8.68 -6.25 26.96
N PRO A 62 -8.35 -5.50 25.91
CA PRO A 62 -9.31 -5.00 24.95
C PRO A 62 -9.86 -6.16 24.09
N VAL A 63 -11.19 -6.18 23.94
CA VAL A 63 -11.88 -7.15 23.07
C VAL A 63 -12.56 -6.40 21.93
N LEU A 64 -12.27 -6.82 20.70
CA LEU A 64 -12.99 -6.38 19.50
C LEU A 64 -14.16 -7.33 19.27
N LEU A 65 -15.37 -6.81 19.03
CA LEU A 65 -16.55 -7.63 18.79
C LEU A 65 -17.52 -7.02 17.76
N GLN A 66 -18.47 -7.82 17.29
CA GLN A 66 -19.58 -7.36 16.47
C GLN A 66 -20.91 -7.83 17.09
N LEU A 67 -21.84 -6.88 17.26
CA LEU A 67 -23.17 -7.18 17.79
C LEU A 67 -23.98 -8.10 16.83
N PRO A 68 -24.89 -8.94 17.36
CA PRO A 68 -25.78 -9.78 16.56
C PRO A 68 -26.69 -8.96 15.66
N ASP A 69 -27.26 -7.90 16.21
CA ASP A 69 -28.14 -6.99 15.50
C ASP A 69 -27.37 -5.78 14.98
N ARG A 70 -27.74 -5.33 13.80
CA ARG A 70 -27.16 -4.13 13.19
C ARG A 70 -27.51 -2.90 14.04
N SER A 71 -26.49 -2.26 14.60
CA SER A 71 -26.65 -0.95 15.23
C SER A 71 -26.55 0.17 14.21
N TRP A 72 -27.48 1.13 14.29
CA TRP A 72 -27.48 2.33 13.44
C TRP A 72 -26.58 3.45 13.98
N GLY A 73 -26.06 3.30 15.19
CA GLY A 73 -25.14 4.22 15.83
C GLY A 73 -24.47 3.59 17.06
N ALA A 74 -23.72 4.39 17.82
CA ALA A 74 -23.13 3.95 19.07
C ALA A 74 -24.14 4.17 20.23
N PRO A 75 -24.73 3.12 20.83
CA PRO A 75 -25.51 3.32 22.05
C PRO A 75 -24.64 3.91 23.16
N PRO A 76 -25.16 4.80 24.03
CA PRO A 76 -24.35 5.40 25.10
C PRO A 76 -23.92 4.36 26.17
N HIS A 77 -24.70 3.29 26.32
CA HIS A 77 -24.45 2.22 27.28
C HIS A 77 -24.71 0.86 26.62
N LEU A 78 -23.80 -0.09 26.84
CA LEU A 78 -23.95 -1.49 26.47
C LEU A 78 -24.06 -2.35 27.74
N PRO A 79 -25.18 -3.04 27.97
CA PRO A 79 -25.31 -3.94 29.12
C PRO A 79 -24.26 -5.06 29.08
N ARG A 80 -23.64 -5.38 30.22
CA ARG A 80 -22.67 -6.48 30.29
C ARG A 80 -23.28 -7.83 29.88
N SER A 81 -24.56 -8.05 30.17
CA SER A 81 -25.29 -9.25 29.72
C SER A 81 -25.33 -9.43 28.20
N THR A 82 -25.43 -8.33 27.44
CA THR A 82 -25.37 -8.36 25.97
C THR A 82 -23.98 -8.80 25.49
N VAL A 83 -22.93 -8.33 26.16
CA VAL A 83 -21.53 -8.69 25.85
C VAL A 83 -21.26 -10.15 26.23
N GLU A 84 -21.67 -10.58 27.43
CA GLU A 84 -21.55 -11.96 27.91
C GLU A 84 -22.23 -12.97 26.99
N ALA A 85 -23.36 -12.61 26.39
CA ALA A 85 -24.04 -13.45 25.40
C ALA A 85 -23.22 -13.67 24.11
N ILE A 86 -22.28 -12.78 23.80
CA ILE A 86 -21.43 -12.85 22.60
C ILE A 86 -20.09 -13.53 22.90
N ILE A 87 -19.44 -13.20 24.02
CA ILE A 87 -18.05 -13.60 24.30
C ILE A 87 -17.89 -14.53 25.51
N GLY A 88 -19.00 -14.86 26.18
CA GLY A 88 -19.01 -15.68 27.40
C GLY A 88 -18.64 -14.90 28.67
N PRO A 89 -18.87 -15.48 29.86
CA PRO A 89 -18.72 -14.79 31.14
C PRO A 89 -17.26 -14.48 31.51
N HIS A 90 -16.29 -15.22 30.96
CA HIS A 90 -14.87 -15.02 31.27
C HIS A 90 -14.25 -13.84 30.53
N ALA A 91 -14.71 -13.51 29.31
CA ALA A 91 -14.22 -12.37 28.54
C ALA A 91 -14.97 -11.05 28.85
N ALA A 92 -16.08 -11.11 29.60
CA ALA A 92 -16.78 -9.94 30.13
C ALA A 92 -16.05 -9.24 31.30
N ALA A 93 -14.88 -9.75 31.70
CA ALA A 93 -13.91 -9.08 32.55
C ALA A 93 -13.09 -8.01 31.79
N ALA A 94 -13.20 -7.95 30.45
CA ALA A 94 -12.55 -6.93 29.63
C ALA A 94 -12.87 -5.53 30.14
N SER A 95 -11.83 -4.73 30.34
CA SER A 95 -11.94 -3.34 30.78
C SER A 95 -12.36 -2.41 29.63
N ARG A 96 -12.11 -2.81 28.38
CA ARG A 96 -12.34 -2.02 27.17
C ARG A 96 -12.93 -2.90 26.07
N LEU A 97 -13.88 -2.35 25.31
CA LEU A 97 -14.50 -3.01 24.17
C LEU A 97 -14.44 -2.12 22.93
N GLY A 98 -14.15 -2.73 21.79
CA GLY A 98 -14.37 -2.13 20.47
C GLY A 98 -15.53 -2.84 19.77
N VAL A 99 -16.56 -2.10 19.35
CA VAL A 99 -17.70 -2.66 18.62
C VAL A 99 -17.63 -2.27 17.15
N LEU A 100 -17.52 -3.27 16.27
CA LEU A 100 -17.48 -3.07 14.82
C LEU A 100 -18.83 -2.60 14.28
N ARG A 101 -18.80 -1.55 13.46
CA ARG A 101 -19.91 -1.09 12.63
C ARG A 101 -19.50 -0.91 11.18
N SER A 102 -20.48 -1.16 10.30
CA SER A 102 -20.41 -0.91 8.85
C SER A 102 -21.30 0.28 8.49
N PRO A 103 -20.86 1.53 8.71
CA PRO A 103 -21.70 2.72 8.55
C PRO A 103 -22.10 2.98 7.09
N PHE A 104 -21.35 2.45 6.13
CA PHE A 104 -21.54 2.70 4.70
C PHE A 104 -22.27 1.56 3.95
N THR A 105 -22.83 0.58 4.67
CA THR A 105 -23.67 -0.47 4.10
C THR A 105 -25.11 0.02 3.93
N ALA A 106 -25.79 -0.24 2.81
CA ALA A 106 -27.16 0.22 2.61
C ALA A 106 -28.13 -0.45 3.61
N PHE A 107 -29.28 0.18 3.91
CA PHE A 107 -30.15 -0.28 5.01
C PHE A 107 -30.71 -1.70 4.83
N HIS A 108 -30.90 -2.11 3.57
CA HIS A 108 -31.47 -3.40 3.17
C HIS A 108 -30.39 -4.46 2.90
N GLU A 109 -29.11 -4.08 2.99
CA GLU A 109 -27.98 -4.98 2.84
C GLU A 109 -27.53 -5.51 4.19
N THR A 110 -27.07 -6.76 4.19
CA THR A 110 -26.46 -7.38 5.35
C THR A 110 -25.02 -6.86 5.52
N PRO A 111 -24.66 -6.27 6.67
CA PRO A 111 -23.27 -5.91 6.95
C PRO A 111 -22.35 -7.14 6.89
N ARG A 112 -21.09 -6.93 6.49
CA ARG A 112 -20.06 -7.98 6.56
C ARG A 112 -19.96 -8.55 7.97
N SER A 113 -19.84 -9.87 8.07
CA SER A 113 -19.64 -10.54 9.34
C SER A 113 -18.24 -10.27 9.89
N PHE A 114 -18.07 -10.43 11.20
CA PHE A 114 -16.80 -10.25 11.88
C PHE A 114 -15.66 -11.04 11.22
N ALA A 115 -15.90 -12.32 10.90
CA ALA A 115 -14.94 -13.19 10.23
C ALA A 115 -14.62 -12.79 8.78
N GLN A 116 -15.44 -11.95 8.14
CA GLN A 116 -15.15 -11.34 6.83
C GLN A 116 -14.35 -10.04 6.94
N ILE A 117 -14.24 -9.45 8.13
CA ILE A 117 -13.56 -8.17 8.36
C ILE A 117 -12.16 -8.40 8.92
N VAL A 118 -12.03 -9.27 9.94
CA VAL A 118 -10.76 -9.50 10.65
C VAL A 118 -10.46 -10.98 10.84
N ARG A 119 -9.17 -11.32 10.88
CA ARG A 119 -8.67 -12.64 11.28
C ARG A 119 -7.32 -12.51 12.04
N PRO A 120 -7.10 -13.22 13.15
CA PRO A 120 -5.80 -13.24 13.82
C PRO A 120 -4.73 -13.93 12.97
N LEU A 121 -3.48 -13.42 13.02
CA LEU A 121 -2.31 -13.99 12.32
C LEU A 121 -1.23 -14.51 13.28
N GLY A 122 -1.53 -14.58 14.58
CA GLY A 122 -0.57 -14.90 15.63
C GLY A 122 0.32 -13.73 16.08
N GLY A 123 0.65 -13.68 17.38
CA GLY A 123 1.26 -12.50 17.99
C GLY A 123 0.34 -11.28 17.95
N PRO A 124 0.82 -10.04 18.16
CA PRO A 124 -0.02 -8.83 18.11
C PRO A 124 -0.30 -8.42 16.65
N ALA A 125 -0.93 -9.30 15.86
CA ALA A 125 -1.16 -9.08 14.44
C ALA A 125 -2.52 -9.63 13.96
N VAL A 126 -3.18 -8.87 13.09
CA VAL A 126 -4.45 -9.25 12.46
C VAL A 126 -4.42 -8.97 10.96
N ALA A 127 -5.02 -9.86 10.19
CA ALA A 127 -5.44 -9.60 8.83
C ALA A 127 -6.73 -8.79 8.86
N VAL A 128 -6.79 -7.73 8.06
CA VAL A 128 -7.99 -6.91 7.86
C VAL A 128 -8.34 -6.94 6.37
N ALA A 129 -9.62 -7.16 6.05
CA ALA A 129 -10.06 -7.14 4.67
C ALA A 129 -9.77 -5.78 4.03
N THR A 130 -9.13 -5.73 2.87
CA THR A 130 -8.75 -4.47 2.22
C THR A 130 -9.96 -3.55 2.02
N GLU A 131 -11.09 -4.12 1.62
CA GLU A 131 -12.39 -3.45 1.51
C GLU A 131 -12.81 -2.72 2.80
N ALA A 132 -12.45 -3.24 3.98
CA ALA A 132 -12.75 -2.61 5.27
C ALA A 132 -11.96 -1.32 5.53
N SER A 133 -10.91 -1.06 4.74
CA SER A 133 -10.09 0.16 4.80
C SER A 133 -10.39 1.15 3.67
N GLN A 134 -11.13 0.73 2.65
CA GLN A 134 -11.51 1.57 1.51
C GLN A 134 -12.62 2.57 1.87
N PRO A 135 -12.71 3.76 1.25
CA PRO A 135 -13.65 4.80 1.65
C PRO A 135 -15.12 4.38 1.74
N HIS A 136 -15.60 3.56 0.80
CA HIS A 136 -17.00 3.11 0.69
C HIS A 136 -17.29 1.83 1.48
N GLY A 137 -16.28 0.98 1.71
CA GLY A 137 -16.36 -0.20 2.55
C GLY A 137 -15.86 0.03 3.98
N ARG A 138 -15.52 1.25 4.38
CA ARG A 138 -14.81 1.47 5.65
C ARG A 138 -15.57 0.96 6.88
N ILE A 139 -14.85 0.24 7.74
CA ILE A 139 -15.33 -0.22 9.04
C ILE A 139 -14.87 0.73 10.13
N VAL A 140 -15.77 0.99 11.07
CA VAL A 140 -15.49 1.82 12.25
C VAL A 140 -15.71 1.02 13.53
N VAL A 141 -15.11 1.51 14.61
CA VAL A 141 -15.13 0.94 15.95
C VAL A 141 -15.73 1.97 16.89
N ASP A 142 -16.78 1.58 17.61
CA ASP A 142 -17.26 2.34 18.76
C ASP A 142 -16.58 1.79 20.01
N GLU A 143 -15.89 2.66 20.76
CA GLU A 143 -15.04 2.31 21.89
C GLU A 143 -15.80 2.49 23.21
N TYR A 144 -15.79 1.47 24.05
CA TYR A 144 -16.45 1.46 25.35
C TYR A 144 -15.51 1.07 26.47
N VAL A 145 -15.80 1.56 27.68
CA VAL A 145 -15.06 1.24 28.91
C VAL A 145 -16.01 0.64 29.95
N ALA A 146 -15.56 -0.39 30.65
CA ALA A 146 -16.34 -1.01 31.71
C ALA A 146 -16.66 -0.01 32.84
N SER A 147 -17.91 0.00 33.27
CA SER A 147 -18.43 0.89 34.31
C SER A 147 -18.77 0.11 35.58
N ALA A 148 -18.73 0.80 36.73
CA ALA A 148 -19.09 0.21 38.02
C ALA A 148 -20.58 -0.19 38.11
N SER A 149 -21.43 0.37 37.23
CA SER A 149 -22.86 0.07 37.10
C SER A 149 -23.16 -1.29 36.47
N GLY A 150 -22.15 -2.03 36.00
CA GLY A 150 -22.35 -3.28 35.24
C GLY A 150 -22.71 -3.07 33.77
N SER A 151 -22.46 -1.87 33.23
CA SER A 151 -22.49 -1.56 31.79
C SER A 151 -21.11 -1.26 31.24
N TYR A 152 -21.03 -1.13 29.92
CA TYR A 152 -19.93 -0.53 29.20
C TYR A 152 -20.39 0.84 28.67
N ASP A 153 -19.68 1.90 29.04
CA ASP A 153 -20.05 3.27 28.69
C ASP A 153 -19.25 3.73 27.47
N LEU A 154 -19.94 4.38 26.53
CA LEU A 154 -19.34 4.86 25.28
C LEU A 154 -18.29 5.94 25.59
N ARG A 155 -17.09 5.77 25.05
CA ARG A 155 -15.98 6.71 25.17
C ARG A 155 -15.76 7.48 23.88
N GLU A 156 -15.69 6.77 22.77
CA GLU A 156 -15.44 7.33 21.44
C GLU A 156 -16.27 6.57 20.42
N ALA A 157 -16.85 7.29 19.45
CA ALA A 157 -17.69 6.69 18.43
C ALA A 157 -17.03 6.84 17.06
N ALA A 158 -17.19 5.80 16.24
CA ALA A 158 -16.77 5.78 14.85
C ALA A 158 -15.25 5.96 14.61
N THR A 159 -14.39 5.47 15.49
CA THR A 159 -12.94 5.37 15.25
C THR A 159 -12.69 4.45 14.05
N ASP A 160 -11.83 4.82 13.09
CA ASP A 160 -11.47 3.91 11.99
C ASP A 160 -10.84 2.61 12.54
N LEU A 161 -11.23 1.45 12.00
CA LEU A 161 -10.76 0.15 12.48
C LEU A 161 -9.23 0.03 12.51
N SER A 162 -8.57 0.50 11.46
CA SER A 162 -7.12 0.41 11.36
C SER A 162 -6.44 1.33 12.39
N ARG A 163 -7.03 2.50 12.63
CA ARG A 163 -6.56 3.41 13.69
C ARG A 163 -6.74 2.80 15.09
N TYR A 164 -7.90 2.21 15.37
CA TYR A 164 -8.17 1.56 16.64
C TYR A 164 -7.18 0.42 16.93
N LEU A 165 -6.97 -0.48 15.95
CA LEU A 165 -6.04 -1.60 16.08
C LEU A 165 -4.60 -1.14 16.35
N ASN A 166 -4.14 -0.11 15.63
CA ASN A 166 -2.80 0.44 15.86
C ASN A 166 -2.66 1.11 17.23
N ASN A 167 -3.68 1.81 17.72
CA ASN A 167 -3.68 2.39 19.08
C ASN A 167 -3.56 1.31 20.15
N GLU A 168 -4.13 0.12 19.92
CA GLU A 168 -3.98 -1.05 20.78
C GLU A 168 -2.67 -1.83 20.56
N GLY A 169 -1.76 -1.32 19.72
CA GLY A 169 -0.47 -1.96 19.43
C GLY A 169 -0.58 -3.22 18.55
N VAL A 170 -1.71 -3.42 17.87
CA VAL A 170 -1.95 -4.54 16.96
C VAL A 170 -1.51 -4.16 15.55
N ARG A 171 -0.62 -4.95 14.97
CA ARG A 171 -0.15 -4.77 13.59
C ARG A 171 -1.21 -5.27 12.59
N ILE A 172 -1.38 -4.52 11.51
CA ILE A 172 -2.39 -4.79 10.48
C ILE A 172 -1.72 -5.33 9.21
N ALA A 173 -2.30 -6.39 8.66
CA ALA A 173 -2.03 -6.85 7.31
C ALA A 173 -3.31 -6.69 6.47
N LEU A 174 -3.29 -5.79 5.47
CA LEU A 174 -4.40 -5.73 4.51
C LEU A 174 -4.34 -6.92 3.58
N VAL A 175 -5.49 -7.60 3.43
CA VAL A 175 -5.62 -8.75 2.55
C VAL A 175 -6.93 -8.70 1.77
N PRO A 176 -6.97 -9.15 0.51
CA PRO A 176 -8.21 -9.17 -0.27
C PRO A 176 -9.29 -10.08 0.37
N ASP A 177 -8.84 -11.20 0.94
CA ASP A 177 -9.71 -12.22 1.54
C ASP A 177 -9.08 -12.71 2.85
N VAL A 178 -9.65 -12.28 3.98
CA VAL A 178 -9.18 -12.68 5.32
C VAL A 178 -9.30 -14.19 5.57
N SER A 179 -10.18 -14.90 4.87
CA SER A 179 -10.30 -16.36 5.02
C SER A 179 -9.12 -17.13 4.42
N LYS A 180 -8.40 -16.51 3.49
CA LYS A 180 -7.20 -17.06 2.84
C LYS A 180 -5.90 -16.51 3.42
N ALA A 181 -5.98 -15.60 4.38
CA ALA A 181 -4.80 -15.06 5.03
C ALA A 181 -4.10 -16.17 5.82
N GLU A 182 -2.93 -16.57 5.32
CA GLU A 182 -1.99 -17.47 5.99
C GLU A 182 -0.75 -16.69 6.45
N GLY A 183 0.10 -17.34 7.26
CA GLY A 183 1.34 -16.79 7.79
C GLY A 183 2.42 -16.35 6.77
N SER A 184 2.16 -16.38 5.46
CA SER A 184 3.07 -15.91 4.40
C SER A 184 2.32 -14.94 3.50
N THR A 185 2.67 -13.68 3.27
CA THR A 185 3.95 -12.94 3.27
C THR A 185 3.85 -11.66 4.09
N ALA A 186 2.64 -11.09 4.23
CA ALA A 186 2.36 -9.97 5.13
C ALA A 186 2.65 -10.33 6.60
N ALA A 187 2.38 -11.58 6.99
CA ALA A 187 2.65 -12.13 8.33
C ALA A 187 4.15 -12.35 8.64
N LYS A 188 5.01 -12.56 7.63
CA LYS A 188 6.48 -12.62 7.83
C LYS A 188 7.08 -11.24 8.09
N GLY A 189 6.69 -10.22 7.30
CA GLY A 189 7.09 -8.83 7.53
C GLY A 189 6.61 -8.32 8.89
N ALA A 190 5.37 -8.67 9.23
CA ALA A 190 4.77 -8.51 10.55
C ALA A 190 5.64 -9.08 11.69
N LYS A 191 6.05 -10.35 11.59
CA LYS A 191 6.83 -11.03 12.64
C LYS A 191 8.22 -10.40 12.89
N LEU A 192 8.77 -9.72 11.88
CA LEU A 192 10.07 -9.04 11.93
C LEU A 192 9.97 -7.50 12.01
N ALA A 193 8.75 -6.94 12.11
CA ALA A 193 8.48 -5.50 12.01
C ALA A 193 9.04 -4.81 10.74
N LEU A 194 9.21 -5.57 9.65
CA LEU A 194 9.69 -5.08 8.35
C LEU A 194 8.56 -4.42 7.58
N ARG A 195 8.86 -3.28 6.94
CA ARG A 195 7.92 -2.50 6.14
C ARG A 195 8.40 -2.42 4.70
N GLN A 196 7.49 -2.60 3.75
CA GLN A 196 7.76 -2.33 2.34
C GLN A 196 7.78 -0.83 2.05
N SER A 197 6.91 -0.08 2.71
CA SER A 197 6.62 1.33 2.46
C SER A 197 6.71 2.16 3.74
N SER A 198 6.87 3.48 3.58
CA SER A 198 6.92 4.45 4.67
C SER A 198 5.74 5.42 4.64
N ASN A 199 5.38 5.99 5.79
CA ASN A 199 4.46 7.12 5.87
C ASN A 199 5.20 8.47 5.82
N GLU A 200 6.49 8.48 5.51
CA GLU A 200 7.34 9.66 5.57
C GLU A 200 8.24 9.75 4.34
N VAL A 201 8.24 10.93 3.71
CA VAL A 201 8.95 11.19 2.46
C VAL A 201 9.63 12.56 2.50
N LEU A 202 10.75 12.68 1.80
CA LEU A 202 11.38 13.94 1.45
C LEU A 202 10.94 14.34 0.04
N MET A 203 10.59 15.61 -0.11
CA MET A 203 10.23 16.24 -1.37
C MET A 203 11.05 17.52 -1.56
N VAL A 204 11.33 17.90 -2.80
CA VAL A 204 12.00 19.16 -3.13
C VAL A 204 11.11 19.96 -4.08
N ALA A 205 10.65 21.12 -3.63
CA ALA A 205 9.79 21.98 -4.43
C ALA A 205 10.52 22.45 -5.70
N PRO A 206 9.84 22.42 -6.87
CA PRO A 206 10.41 22.77 -8.17
C PRO A 206 10.56 24.30 -8.39
N THR A 207 11.09 25.03 -7.40
CA THR A 207 11.18 26.51 -7.37
C THR A 207 12.14 27.13 -8.40
N ALA A 208 13.06 26.34 -8.96
CA ALA A 208 13.95 26.72 -10.06
C ALA A 208 13.93 25.70 -11.21
N PHE A 209 12.75 25.14 -11.47
CA PHE A 209 12.53 24.13 -12.51
C PHE A 209 12.69 24.67 -13.93
N GLY A 210 13.24 23.84 -14.81
CA GLY A 210 13.39 24.08 -16.23
C GLY A 210 13.73 22.79 -16.97
N PHE A 211 13.80 22.86 -18.31
CA PHE A 211 14.22 21.72 -19.11
C PHE A 211 15.72 21.43 -18.90
N ASN A 212 16.08 20.17 -18.60
CA ASN A 212 17.46 19.76 -18.39
C ASN A 212 18.07 19.17 -19.67
N GLU A 213 18.85 19.98 -20.40
CA GLU A 213 19.50 19.54 -21.64
C GLU A 213 20.43 18.34 -21.46
N GLN A 214 21.15 18.23 -20.32
CA GLN A 214 22.06 17.12 -20.05
C GLN A 214 21.27 15.81 -19.88
N ALA A 215 20.25 15.82 -19.03
CA ALA A 215 19.45 14.65 -18.75
C ALA A 215 18.54 14.23 -19.92
N ALA A 216 18.17 15.14 -20.81
CA ALA A 216 17.36 14.84 -21.98
C ALA A 216 18.09 14.01 -23.05
N GLU A 217 19.43 13.89 -22.98
CA GLU A 217 20.22 13.07 -23.92
C GLU A 217 19.87 11.58 -23.81
N ASP A 218 19.55 11.11 -22.61
CA ASP A 218 19.29 9.71 -22.29
C ASP A 218 17.94 9.45 -21.60
N ASN A 219 17.15 10.49 -21.29
CA ASN A 219 15.77 10.35 -20.84
C ASN A 219 14.79 10.61 -22.00
N SER A 220 14.27 9.54 -22.61
CA SER A 220 13.31 9.63 -23.73
C SER A 220 11.91 10.16 -23.33
N PHE A 221 11.65 10.34 -22.03
CA PHE A 221 10.39 10.85 -21.49
C PHE A 221 10.42 12.37 -21.25
N MET A 222 11.59 13.02 -21.43
CA MET A 222 11.70 14.48 -21.36
C MET A 222 11.35 15.13 -22.70
N HIS A 223 10.43 16.08 -22.67
CA HIS A 223 10.01 16.86 -23.82
C HIS A 223 10.24 18.35 -23.59
N VAL A 224 10.76 19.04 -24.61
CA VAL A 224 10.96 20.49 -24.57
C VAL A 224 9.59 21.16 -24.41
N ALA A 225 9.44 21.98 -23.37
CA ALA A 225 8.21 22.73 -23.14
C ALA A 225 7.91 23.64 -24.37
N PRO A 226 6.65 23.67 -24.85
CA PRO A 226 6.26 24.62 -25.89
C PRO A 226 6.59 26.05 -25.48
N LYS A 227 7.00 26.90 -26.44
CA LYS A 227 7.19 28.33 -26.17
C LYS A 227 5.87 28.90 -25.63
N PRO A 228 5.87 29.60 -24.48
CA PRO A 228 4.63 30.09 -23.89
C PRO A 228 3.93 31.07 -24.84
N GLY A 229 2.64 30.83 -25.11
CA GLY A 229 1.78 31.78 -25.81
C GLY A 229 1.42 32.99 -24.95
N PRO A 230 0.80 34.04 -25.54
CA PRO A 230 0.35 35.21 -24.79
C PRO A 230 -0.61 34.80 -23.66
N GLY A 231 -0.29 35.17 -22.42
CA GLY A 231 -1.11 34.85 -21.23
C GLY A 231 -0.79 33.51 -20.55
N SER A 232 0.17 32.73 -21.05
CA SER A 232 0.63 31.50 -20.39
C SER A 232 1.38 31.81 -19.07
N ARG A 233 1.07 31.06 -18.01
CA ARG A 233 1.87 31.08 -16.77
C ARG A 233 3.31 30.63 -17.09
N ASN A 234 4.32 31.22 -16.44
CA ASN A 234 5.69 30.70 -16.51
C ASN A 234 5.69 29.19 -16.20
N LEU A 235 6.42 28.38 -16.98
CA LEU A 235 6.58 26.94 -16.79
C LEU A 235 6.78 26.57 -15.32
N THR A 236 7.70 27.25 -14.64
CA THR A 236 8.00 27.01 -13.21
C THR A 236 6.75 27.22 -12.34
N HIS A 237 5.91 28.23 -12.62
CA HIS A 237 4.66 28.40 -11.89
C HIS A 237 3.70 27.25 -12.13
N GLN A 238 3.53 26.79 -13.38
CA GLN A 238 2.64 25.67 -13.70
C GLN A 238 3.03 24.42 -12.93
N VAL A 239 4.33 24.07 -12.98
CA VAL A 239 4.90 22.92 -12.27
C VAL A 239 4.78 23.07 -10.76
N LEU A 240 4.95 24.28 -10.21
CA LEU A 240 4.71 24.53 -8.78
C LEU A 240 3.25 24.32 -8.37
N TYR A 241 2.28 24.69 -9.21
CA TYR A 241 0.87 24.42 -8.92
C TYR A 241 0.57 22.92 -8.89
N GLU A 242 1.06 22.17 -9.89
CA GLU A 242 0.94 20.71 -9.95
C GLU A 242 1.60 20.03 -8.74
N PHE A 243 2.81 20.46 -8.40
CA PHE A 243 3.55 19.92 -7.26
C PHE A 243 2.88 20.25 -5.92
N ALA A 244 2.30 21.45 -5.78
CA ALA A 244 1.54 21.83 -4.59
C ALA A 244 0.28 20.98 -4.41
N GLU A 245 -0.39 20.61 -5.51
CA GLU A 245 -1.52 19.68 -5.48
C GLU A 245 -1.07 18.27 -5.08
N LEU A 246 0.04 17.76 -5.65
CA LEU A 246 0.61 16.48 -5.21
C LEU A 246 0.94 16.50 -3.71
N HIS A 247 1.59 17.56 -3.23
CA HIS A 247 1.87 17.75 -1.82
C HIS A 247 0.58 17.75 -0.97
N HIS A 248 -0.48 18.42 -1.42
CA HIS A 248 -1.79 18.43 -0.74
C HIS A 248 -2.41 17.02 -0.66
N GLN A 249 -2.45 16.29 -1.77
CA GLN A 249 -2.98 14.93 -1.81
C GLN A 249 -2.21 13.98 -0.88
N LEU A 250 -0.87 14.05 -0.89
CA LEU A 250 -0.05 13.23 -0.01
C LEU A 250 -0.24 13.59 1.46
N ARG A 251 -0.15 14.88 1.80
CA ARG A 251 -0.11 15.32 3.20
C ARG A 251 -1.50 15.40 3.84
N GLU A 252 -2.45 16.04 3.18
CA GLU A 252 -3.75 16.37 3.79
C GLU A 252 -4.78 15.27 3.55
N VAL A 253 -4.74 14.61 2.38
CA VAL A 253 -5.70 13.55 2.05
C VAL A 253 -5.21 12.19 2.55
N ALA A 254 -3.98 11.79 2.21
CA ALA A 254 -3.42 10.51 2.65
C ALA A 254 -2.79 10.57 4.05
N GLY A 255 -2.34 11.74 4.52
CA GLY A 255 -1.70 11.86 5.82
C GLY A 255 -0.24 11.41 5.85
N VAL A 256 0.43 11.42 4.70
CA VAL A 256 1.87 11.20 4.57
C VAL A 256 2.62 12.38 5.17
N LYS A 257 3.67 12.11 5.95
CA LYS A 257 4.57 13.12 6.49
C LYS A 257 5.54 13.57 5.39
N VAL A 258 5.40 14.80 4.93
CA VAL A 258 6.27 15.36 3.88
C VAL A 258 7.29 16.31 4.48
N HIS A 259 8.58 16.05 4.23
CA HIS A 259 9.70 16.95 4.50
C HIS A 259 10.00 17.72 3.24
N LEU A 260 9.54 18.97 3.18
CA LEU A 260 9.65 19.79 2.00
C LEU A 260 10.92 20.67 2.06
N PHE A 261 11.80 20.47 1.08
CA PHE A 261 12.91 21.36 0.78
C PHE A 261 12.60 22.17 -0.46
N GLU A 262 13.43 23.16 -0.76
CA GLU A 262 13.34 23.99 -1.96
C GLU A 262 14.71 24.10 -2.60
N HIS A 263 14.77 24.44 -3.89
CA HIS A 263 16.02 24.74 -4.57
C HIS A 263 15.98 26.12 -5.24
N SER A 264 17.08 26.55 -5.83
CA SER A 264 17.20 27.88 -6.42
C SER A 264 18.07 27.81 -7.66
N LEU A 265 17.97 28.82 -8.53
CA LEU A 265 18.76 28.89 -9.76
C LEU A 265 20.28 28.82 -9.50
N ALA A 266 20.73 29.32 -8.34
CA ALA A 266 22.14 29.27 -7.94
C ALA A 266 22.69 27.85 -7.74
N HIS A 267 21.82 26.86 -7.53
CA HIS A 267 22.23 25.45 -7.44
C HIS A 267 22.53 24.84 -8.81
N GLY A 268 21.92 25.35 -9.89
CA GLY A 268 22.12 24.81 -11.25
C GLY A 268 21.51 23.41 -11.46
N THR A 269 20.51 23.03 -10.66
CA THR A 269 19.93 21.67 -10.60
C THR A 269 18.43 21.68 -10.96
N PRO A 270 18.05 21.77 -12.24
CA PRO A 270 16.65 21.91 -12.66
C PRO A 270 15.76 20.70 -12.31
N ASP A 271 16.37 19.52 -12.16
CA ASP A 271 15.71 18.23 -11.83
C ASP A 271 15.72 17.91 -10.33
N ALA A 272 16.11 18.85 -9.46
CA ALA A 272 16.24 18.61 -8.02
C ALA A 272 14.93 18.17 -7.35
N CYS A 273 13.78 18.36 -8.02
CA CYS A 273 12.48 17.84 -7.59
C CYS A 273 12.38 16.30 -7.64
N PHE A 274 13.40 15.59 -8.14
CA PHE A 274 13.50 14.13 -8.15
C PHE A 274 14.55 13.60 -7.15
N PRO A 275 14.33 13.77 -5.83
CA PRO A 275 15.32 13.45 -4.80
C PRO A 275 15.66 11.95 -4.71
N ASN A 276 14.77 11.08 -5.19
CA ASN A 276 14.89 9.63 -5.08
C ASN A 276 16.09 9.05 -5.84
N ASN A 277 16.68 9.82 -6.77
CA ASN A 277 17.76 9.34 -7.62
C ASN A 277 19.14 9.42 -6.95
N TRP A 278 19.33 10.28 -5.94
CA TRP A 278 20.67 10.49 -5.37
C TRP A 278 20.85 9.92 -3.96
N PHE A 279 19.76 9.56 -3.27
CA PHE A 279 19.82 8.84 -1.99
C PHE A 279 18.72 7.81 -1.79
N SER A 280 18.92 6.96 -0.79
CA SER A 280 17.90 6.13 -0.17
C SER A 280 18.18 5.97 1.31
N THR A 281 17.13 5.68 2.07
CA THR A 281 17.22 5.35 3.50
C THR A 281 16.88 3.88 3.72
N HIS A 282 17.58 3.28 4.68
CA HIS A 282 17.46 1.86 5.01
C HIS A 282 17.42 1.68 6.52
N PRO A 283 16.29 1.28 7.14
CA PRO A 283 16.21 1.10 8.58
C PRO A 283 16.92 -0.19 9.01
N ALA A 284 17.38 -0.22 10.27
CA ALA A 284 17.91 -1.46 10.85
C ALA A 284 16.87 -2.60 10.79
N GLY A 285 17.31 -3.79 10.38
CA GLY A 285 16.47 -4.96 10.17
C GLY A 285 16.01 -5.16 8.72
N GLU A 286 16.11 -4.16 7.84
CA GLU A 286 15.74 -4.29 6.43
C GLU A 286 16.47 -5.46 5.72
N ALA A 287 15.93 -5.90 4.57
CA ALA A 287 16.45 -6.98 3.73
C ALA A 287 16.43 -8.32 4.47
N SER A 288 15.33 -8.59 5.19
CA SER A 288 15.21 -9.74 6.09
C SER A 288 16.34 -9.84 7.13
N GLY A 289 16.82 -8.70 7.65
CA GLY A 289 17.88 -8.62 8.65
C GLY A 289 19.28 -8.35 8.08
N GLY A 290 19.42 -8.09 6.78
CA GLY A 290 20.70 -7.76 6.14
C GLY A 290 21.24 -6.38 6.56
N VAL A 291 20.35 -5.41 6.80
CA VAL A 291 20.74 -4.06 7.21
C VAL A 291 20.91 -3.99 8.73
N ALA A 292 22.15 -4.04 9.22
CA ALA A 292 22.42 -4.08 10.67
C ALA A 292 22.18 -2.75 11.42
N LYS A 293 22.33 -1.61 10.73
CA LYS A 293 22.16 -0.26 11.29
C LYS A 293 21.42 0.61 10.30
N SER A 294 20.62 1.55 10.79
CA SER A 294 19.97 2.54 9.94
C SER A 294 21.02 3.27 9.08
N THR A 295 20.86 3.19 7.77
CA THR A 295 21.88 3.56 6.77
C THR A 295 21.31 4.56 5.78
N LEU A 296 22.08 5.63 5.52
CA LEU A 296 21.91 6.53 4.39
C LEU A 296 22.84 6.07 3.28
N VAL A 297 22.31 5.88 2.07
CA VAL A 297 23.10 5.56 0.88
C VAL A 297 23.09 6.76 -0.05
N LEU A 298 24.27 7.17 -0.53
CA LEU A 298 24.42 8.17 -1.57
C LEU A 298 24.89 7.50 -2.86
N TYR A 299 24.31 7.92 -3.97
CA TYR A 299 24.42 7.23 -5.25
C TYR A 299 25.20 8.05 -6.29
N PRO A 300 25.98 7.42 -7.18
CA PRO A 300 26.68 8.11 -8.26
C PRO A 300 25.71 8.43 -9.40
N MET A 301 25.70 9.69 -9.82
CA MET A 301 24.84 10.24 -10.86
C MET A 301 25.60 10.34 -12.17
N LYS A 302 24.91 10.17 -13.31
CA LYS A 302 25.55 10.29 -14.62
C LYS A 302 25.90 11.72 -14.97
N HIS A 303 24.96 12.63 -14.76
CA HIS A 303 25.08 14.02 -15.16
C HIS A 303 25.58 14.90 -14.01
N PRO A 304 26.56 15.80 -14.23
CA PRO A 304 27.12 16.65 -13.17
C PRO A 304 26.08 17.54 -12.47
N ASN A 305 25.09 18.05 -13.21
CA ASN A 305 24.03 18.85 -12.60
C ASN A 305 23.10 18.02 -11.71
N ARG A 306 22.91 16.73 -12.02
CA ARG A 306 22.20 15.77 -11.16
C ARG A 306 23.03 15.40 -9.94
N ALA A 307 24.34 15.22 -10.10
CA ALA A 307 25.27 14.97 -8.98
C ALA A 307 25.25 16.11 -7.94
N ALA A 308 25.12 17.36 -8.40
CA ALA A 308 25.03 18.54 -7.55
C ALA A 308 23.74 18.61 -6.69
N GLU A 309 22.73 17.78 -6.96
CA GLU A 309 21.50 17.68 -6.15
C GLU A 309 21.78 17.12 -4.75
N ARG A 310 22.90 16.41 -4.57
CA ARG A 310 23.39 15.91 -3.27
C ARG A 310 23.89 17.06 -2.39
N ARG A 311 22.96 17.79 -1.79
CA ARG A 311 23.29 18.97 -0.97
C ARG A 311 23.64 18.62 0.47
N ALA A 312 24.64 19.32 1.00
CA ALA A 312 25.15 19.09 2.36
C ALA A 312 24.10 19.35 3.46
N ASP A 313 23.22 20.34 3.28
CA ASP A 313 22.15 20.65 4.24
C ASP A 313 21.10 19.54 4.31
N MET A 314 20.71 18.97 3.16
CA MET A 314 19.79 17.84 3.09
C MET A 314 20.42 16.58 3.70
N ILE A 315 21.68 16.28 3.38
CA ILE A 315 22.42 15.15 3.96
C ILE A 315 22.52 15.29 5.49
N TYR A 316 22.80 16.50 5.98
CA TYR A 316 22.85 16.77 7.42
C TYR A 316 21.49 16.56 8.09
N ALA A 317 20.40 17.04 7.47
CA ALA A 317 19.05 16.80 7.95
C ALA A 317 18.70 15.31 8.02
N LEU A 318 19.09 14.51 7.01
CA LEU A 318 18.91 13.06 7.01
C LEU A 318 19.70 12.38 8.13
N LYS A 319 20.94 12.80 8.38
CA LYS A 319 21.76 12.25 9.49
C LYS A 319 21.13 12.53 10.86
N LEU A 320 20.57 13.73 11.08
CA LEU A 320 19.87 14.07 12.33
C LEU A 320 18.64 13.19 12.60
N ARG A 321 18.12 12.50 11.58
CA ARG A 321 17.00 11.56 11.72
C ARG A 321 17.42 10.14 12.13
N GLY A 322 18.72 9.90 12.35
CA GLY A 322 19.22 8.62 12.85
C GLY A 322 19.84 7.70 11.79
N TYR A 323 20.00 8.16 10.54
CA TYR A 323 20.77 7.44 9.51
C TYR A 323 22.27 7.76 9.64
N GLU A 324 22.88 7.34 10.75
CA GLU A 324 24.28 7.66 11.05
C GLU A 324 25.29 6.89 10.18
N ARG A 325 24.95 5.65 9.78
CA ARG A 325 25.79 4.89 8.85
C ARG A 325 25.63 5.47 7.45
N LEU A 326 26.72 5.93 6.87
CA LEU A 326 26.76 6.43 5.50
C LEU A 326 27.48 5.39 4.61
N ILE A 327 26.82 4.98 3.53
CA ILE A 327 27.46 4.32 2.39
C ILE A 327 27.45 5.34 1.26
N ASP A 328 28.63 5.71 0.76
CA ASP A 328 28.76 6.70 -0.28
C ASP A 328 29.39 6.10 -1.53
N TYR A 329 28.62 6.05 -2.61
CA TYR A 329 29.05 5.58 -3.91
C TYR A 329 29.42 6.74 -4.87
N SER A 330 29.39 8.01 -4.44
CA SER A 330 29.62 9.14 -5.35
C SER A 330 30.99 9.12 -6.04
N ASP A 331 32.01 8.54 -5.41
CA ASP A 331 33.36 8.44 -5.98
C ASP A 331 33.43 7.60 -7.28
N TYR A 332 32.39 6.82 -7.57
CA TYR A 332 32.29 6.05 -8.82
C TYR A 332 31.98 6.92 -10.05
N GLU A 333 31.48 8.15 -9.86
CA GLU A 333 31.25 9.11 -10.94
C GLU A 333 32.53 9.42 -11.71
N ALA A 334 33.66 9.57 -10.99
CA ALA A 334 34.98 9.80 -11.59
C ALA A 334 35.47 8.62 -12.44
N LYS A 335 34.83 7.45 -12.32
CA LYS A 335 35.11 6.24 -13.11
C LYS A 335 34.10 6.02 -14.23
N GLY A 336 33.13 6.92 -14.40
CA GLY A 336 32.03 6.77 -15.37
C GLY A 336 31.06 5.63 -15.03
N LEU A 337 30.98 5.24 -13.75
CA LEU A 337 30.04 4.22 -13.27
C LEU A 337 28.93 4.90 -12.49
N HIS A 338 27.68 4.60 -12.83
CA HIS A 338 26.50 5.31 -12.35
C HIS A 338 25.46 4.33 -11.82
N PHE A 339 24.72 4.71 -10.79
CA PHE A 339 23.66 3.90 -10.22
C PHE A 339 22.67 4.81 -9.50
N GLU A 340 21.74 5.42 -10.26
CA GLU A 340 20.92 6.57 -9.81
C GLU A 340 19.78 6.20 -8.84
N GLY A 341 20.18 5.71 -7.66
CA GLY A 341 19.35 5.54 -6.50
C GLY A 341 18.12 4.68 -6.77
N THR A 342 17.00 5.02 -6.13
CA THR A 342 15.78 4.26 -6.36
C THR A 342 15.19 4.53 -7.74
N GLY A 343 15.74 5.43 -8.57
CA GLY A 343 15.39 5.47 -10.00
C GLY A 343 15.82 4.20 -10.72
N ALA A 344 17.09 3.86 -10.56
CA ALA A 344 17.75 2.69 -11.12
C ALA A 344 17.46 1.38 -10.36
N LEU A 345 16.72 1.45 -9.26
CA LEU A 345 16.55 0.35 -8.32
C LEU A 345 15.12 0.31 -7.76
N VAL A 346 14.45 -0.83 -7.92
CA VAL A 346 13.16 -1.11 -7.27
C VAL A 346 13.36 -2.22 -6.25
N ILE A 347 12.95 -1.95 -5.01
CA ILE A 347 13.33 -2.75 -3.84
C ILE A 347 12.11 -3.46 -3.27
N ASP A 348 12.16 -4.78 -3.20
CA ASP A 348 11.26 -5.60 -2.38
C ASP A 348 11.90 -5.81 -1.01
N ARG A 349 11.60 -4.90 -0.10
CA ARG A 349 12.26 -4.79 1.21
C ARG A 349 11.87 -5.95 2.13
N ILE A 350 10.61 -6.39 2.04
CA ILE A 350 10.07 -7.48 2.89
C ILE A 350 10.70 -8.81 2.48
N ASN A 351 10.82 -9.10 1.19
CA ASN A 351 11.37 -10.37 0.72
C ASN A 351 12.89 -10.33 0.50
N GLY A 352 13.51 -9.15 0.54
CA GLY A 352 14.95 -8.96 0.40
C GLY A 352 15.43 -9.20 -1.03
N VAL A 353 14.67 -8.71 -2.02
CA VAL A 353 14.99 -8.80 -3.46
C VAL A 353 15.14 -7.40 -4.03
N ALA A 354 16.16 -7.20 -4.86
CA ALA A 354 16.38 -5.97 -5.62
C ALA A 354 16.17 -6.22 -7.11
N TYR A 355 15.53 -5.28 -7.80
CA TYR A 355 15.28 -5.33 -9.24
C TYR A 355 15.97 -4.14 -9.91
N VAL A 356 16.76 -4.42 -10.94
CA VAL A 356 17.56 -3.42 -11.67
C VAL A 356 17.46 -3.66 -13.17
N ASP A 357 16.97 -2.65 -13.87
CA ASP A 357 17.09 -2.52 -15.32
C ASP A 357 18.47 -1.93 -15.64
N VAL A 358 19.33 -2.72 -16.28
CA VAL A 358 20.71 -2.33 -16.59
C VAL A 358 20.69 -1.33 -17.74
N SER A 359 21.14 -0.11 -17.46
CA SER A 359 21.10 1.02 -18.37
C SER A 359 22.35 1.89 -18.25
N GLU A 360 22.44 2.97 -19.02
CA GLU A 360 23.50 3.97 -18.87
C GLU A 360 23.51 4.67 -17.50
N ARG A 361 22.42 4.54 -16.73
CA ARG A 361 22.26 5.12 -15.40
C ARG A 361 22.27 4.08 -14.27
N ALA A 362 22.47 2.80 -14.63
CA ALA A 362 22.41 1.67 -13.72
C ALA A 362 23.48 0.60 -14.07
N ASP A 363 24.67 0.75 -13.49
CA ASP A 363 25.77 -0.18 -13.66
C ASP A 363 25.55 -1.47 -12.86
N ILE A 364 25.77 -2.61 -13.52
CA ILE A 364 25.53 -3.94 -12.94
C ILE A 364 26.49 -4.26 -11.79
N VAL A 365 27.75 -3.81 -11.86
CA VAL A 365 28.76 -4.08 -10.81
C VAL A 365 28.41 -3.28 -9.55
N LEU A 366 27.92 -2.05 -9.71
CA LEU A 366 27.40 -1.26 -8.60
C LEU A 366 26.13 -1.87 -7.99
N ALA A 367 25.22 -2.41 -8.80
CA ALA A 367 24.04 -3.10 -8.31
C ALA A 367 24.40 -4.35 -7.48
N GLU A 368 25.33 -5.18 -7.96
CA GLU A 368 25.85 -6.35 -7.22
C GLU A 368 26.52 -5.94 -5.90
N LYS A 369 27.35 -4.90 -5.93
CA LYS A 369 28.01 -4.35 -4.74
C LYS A 369 26.98 -3.85 -3.72
N TRP A 370 25.97 -3.12 -4.18
CA TRP A 370 24.90 -2.58 -3.36
C TRP A 370 24.11 -3.70 -2.66
N ALA A 371 23.70 -4.72 -3.41
CA ALA A 371 22.93 -5.84 -2.88
C ALA A 371 23.74 -6.60 -1.81
N ALA A 372 25.02 -6.86 -2.06
CA ALA A 372 25.91 -7.52 -1.11
C ALA A 372 26.15 -6.68 0.16
N GLU A 373 26.34 -5.37 0.03
CA GLU A 373 26.70 -4.47 1.14
C GLU A 373 25.53 -4.16 2.09
N LEU A 374 24.29 -4.17 1.57
CA LEU A 374 23.07 -4.03 2.36
C LEU A 374 22.43 -5.37 2.75
N GLY A 375 22.94 -6.48 2.21
CA GLY A 375 22.50 -7.83 2.58
C GLY A 375 21.18 -8.27 1.93
N TYR A 376 20.89 -7.81 0.71
CA TYR A 376 19.79 -8.35 -0.09
C TYR A 376 20.13 -9.75 -0.57
N LYS A 377 19.14 -10.65 -0.53
CA LYS A 377 19.31 -12.08 -0.78
C LYS A 377 19.35 -12.42 -2.25
N ASP A 378 18.70 -11.60 -3.07
CA ASP A 378 18.57 -11.82 -4.51
C ASP A 378 18.62 -10.47 -5.24
N LEU A 379 19.21 -10.50 -6.42
CA LEU A 379 19.33 -9.37 -7.34
C LEU A 379 18.88 -9.85 -8.72
N VAL A 380 17.75 -9.30 -9.19
CA VAL A 380 17.20 -9.61 -10.50
C VAL A 380 17.54 -8.48 -11.46
N THR A 381 18.49 -8.74 -12.35
CA THR A 381 18.88 -7.81 -13.41
C THR A 381 18.25 -8.19 -14.74
N PHE A 382 17.86 -7.19 -15.52
CA PHE A 382 17.35 -7.35 -16.88
C PHE A 382 17.66 -6.11 -17.71
N ARG A 383 17.35 -6.15 -19.02
CA ARG A 383 17.38 -4.99 -19.91
C ARG A 383 16.03 -4.76 -20.55
N SER A 384 15.58 -3.51 -20.58
CA SER A 384 14.29 -3.16 -21.18
C SER A 384 14.37 -2.03 -22.21
N THR A 385 13.35 -1.95 -23.08
CA THR A 385 13.22 -0.91 -24.10
C THR A 385 11.85 -0.25 -24.08
N ASP A 386 11.79 1.06 -24.35
CA ASP A 386 10.57 1.85 -24.47
C ASP A 386 9.81 1.58 -25.79
N LEU A 387 8.66 2.25 -25.97
CA LEU A 387 7.82 2.16 -27.18
C LEU A 387 8.58 2.54 -28.47
N ARG A 388 9.66 3.31 -28.34
CA ARG A 388 10.51 3.79 -29.44
C ARG A 388 11.74 2.90 -29.66
N GLY A 389 11.86 1.80 -28.92
CA GLY A 389 12.97 0.85 -29.00
C GLY A 389 14.26 1.35 -28.35
N LYS A 390 14.22 2.43 -27.56
CA LYS A 390 15.38 2.93 -26.79
C LYS A 390 15.46 2.22 -25.44
N SER A 391 16.68 2.09 -24.90
CA SER A 391 16.87 1.57 -23.54
C SER A 391 16.06 2.41 -22.54
N VAL A 392 15.32 1.76 -21.65
CA VAL A 392 14.74 2.47 -20.50
C VAL A 392 15.88 2.85 -19.56
N TYR A 393 15.87 4.09 -19.08
CA TYR A 393 16.96 4.65 -18.30
C TYR A 393 16.87 4.30 -16.81
N HIS A 394 15.65 4.24 -16.26
CA HIS A 394 15.39 3.94 -14.85
C HIS A 394 14.36 2.80 -14.70
N THR A 395 14.66 1.85 -13.82
CA THR A 395 13.80 0.70 -13.50
C THR A 395 12.42 1.11 -13.02
N ASN A 396 12.33 2.23 -12.30
CA ASN A 396 11.09 2.74 -11.75
C ASN A 396 10.10 3.33 -12.77
N VAL A 397 10.48 3.42 -14.04
CA VAL A 397 9.58 3.80 -15.12
C VAL A 397 8.76 2.59 -15.56
N MET A 398 9.37 1.41 -15.52
CA MET A 398 8.76 0.17 -16.02
C MET A 398 8.12 -0.68 -14.93
N MET A 399 8.47 -0.48 -13.65
CA MET A 399 7.89 -1.25 -12.54
C MET A 399 7.82 -0.54 -11.19
N ALA A 400 6.87 -1.00 -10.37
CA ALA A 400 6.70 -0.66 -8.97
C ALA A 400 6.42 -1.93 -8.13
N ILE A 401 6.83 -1.92 -6.86
CA ILE A 401 6.59 -3.01 -5.91
C ILE A 401 5.95 -2.43 -4.64
N GLY A 402 4.77 -2.94 -4.31
CA GLY A 402 4.09 -2.76 -3.02
C GLY A 402 4.18 -4.01 -2.16
N SER A 403 3.49 -4.03 -1.03
CA SER A 403 3.56 -5.11 -0.03
C SER A 403 3.00 -6.45 -0.54
N GLY A 404 2.09 -6.42 -1.52
CA GLY A 404 1.44 -7.61 -2.09
C GLY A 404 1.17 -7.55 -3.59
N VAL A 405 1.48 -6.41 -4.24
CA VAL A 405 1.27 -6.19 -5.68
C VAL A 405 2.56 -5.71 -6.33
N ALA A 406 2.82 -6.16 -7.56
CA ALA A 406 3.89 -5.66 -8.41
C ALA A 406 3.33 -5.21 -9.74
N ILE A 407 3.60 -3.97 -10.14
CA ILE A 407 3.27 -3.41 -11.45
C ILE A 407 4.50 -3.57 -12.33
N VAL A 408 4.37 -4.12 -13.54
CA VAL A 408 5.54 -4.41 -14.39
C VAL A 408 5.20 -4.37 -15.88
N CYS A 409 6.00 -3.65 -16.68
CA CYS A 409 5.93 -3.75 -18.14
C CYS A 409 6.79 -4.91 -18.64
N ALA A 410 6.31 -6.14 -18.54
CA ALA A 410 7.13 -7.32 -18.89
C ALA A 410 7.53 -7.34 -20.37
N GLU A 411 6.69 -6.81 -21.27
CA GLU A 411 6.98 -6.77 -22.71
C GLU A 411 8.10 -5.78 -23.10
N SER A 412 8.49 -4.86 -22.20
CA SER A 412 9.67 -4.02 -22.38
C SER A 412 10.97 -4.84 -22.34
N VAL A 413 10.99 -5.97 -21.62
CA VAL A 413 12.12 -6.90 -21.54
C VAL A 413 12.09 -7.86 -22.72
N LYS A 414 12.95 -7.62 -23.72
CA LYS A 414 12.93 -8.38 -25.00
C LYS A 414 13.53 -9.77 -24.88
N ASP A 415 14.56 -9.94 -24.04
CA ASP A 415 15.15 -11.25 -23.77
C ASP A 415 14.16 -12.14 -23.01
N THR A 416 13.89 -13.33 -23.56
CA THR A 416 12.87 -14.24 -23.01
C THR A 416 13.29 -14.88 -21.70
N SER A 417 14.60 -15.06 -21.47
CA SER A 417 15.15 -15.61 -20.22
C SER A 417 15.08 -14.57 -19.10
N GLU A 418 15.49 -13.33 -19.36
CA GLU A 418 15.38 -12.21 -18.43
C GLU A 418 13.92 -11.96 -18.06
N ARG A 419 13.02 -11.89 -19.05
CA ARG A 419 11.58 -11.69 -18.81
C ARG A 419 10.98 -12.81 -17.97
N SER A 420 11.30 -14.07 -18.27
CA SER A 420 10.79 -15.22 -17.50
C SER A 420 11.30 -15.20 -16.07
N ARG A 421 12.57 -14.82 -15.85
CA ARG A 421 13.15 -14.69 -14.51
C ARG A 421 12.52 -13.57 -13.70
N LEU A 422 12.29 -12.41 -14.32
CA LEU A 422 11.60 -11.27 -13.71
C LEU A 422 10.20 -11.66 -13.24
N LEU A 423 9.37 -12.20 -14.14
CA LEU A 423 8.00 -12.62 -13.83
C LEU A 423 7.96 -13.75 -12.78
N SER A 424 8.87 -14.72 -12.89
CA SER A 424 8.96 -15.82 -11.91
C SER A 424 9.37 -15.31 -10.54
N SER A 425 10.24 -14.29 -10.46
CA SER A 425 10.63 -13.69 -9.19
C SER A 425 9.45 -12.94 -8.54
N LEU A 426 8.76 -12.08 -9.29
CA LEU A 426 7.64 -11.28 -8.78
C LEU A 426 6.46 -12.16 -8.34
N SER A 427 6.06 -13.12 -9.16
CA SER A 427 4.90 -14.00 -8.91
C SER A 427 5.07 -14.96 -7.73
N ARG A 428 6.27 -15.10 -7.17
CA ARG A 428 6.50 -15.87 -5.94
C ARG A 428 5.87 -15.23 -4.70
N THR A 429 5.74 -13.91 -4.70
CA THR A 429 5.35 -13.15 -3.50
C THR A 429 4.30 -12.07 -3.75
N HIS A 430 4.06 -11.70 -5.01
CA HIS A 430 3.14 -10.62 -5.39
C HIS A 430 2.10 -11.08 -6.40
N GLU A 431 0.93 -10.45 -6.35
CA GLU A 431 0.04 -10.37 -7.50
C GLU A 431 0.67 -9.47 -8.57
N VAL A 432 0.88 -10.00 -9.78
CA VAL A 432 1.53 -9.27 -10.87
C VAL A 432 0.47 -8.56 -11.72
N VAL A 433 0.60 -7.24 -11.82
CA VAL A 433 -0.18 -6.36 -12.70
C VAL A 433 0.70 -6.00 -13.89
N GLU A 434 0.55 -6.75 -14.98
CA GLU A 434 1.27 -6.45 -16.22
C GLU A 434 0.67 -5.20 -16.90
N ILE A 435 1.54 -4.27 -17.30
CA ILE A 435 1.18 -3.05 -18.05
C ILE A 435 1.77 -3.08 -19.46
N SER A 436 1.08 -2.45 -20.41
CA SER A 436 1.60 -2.31 -21.78
C SER A 436 2.71 -1.27 -21.89
N LEU A 437 3.40 -1.22 -23.03
CA LEU A 437 4.39 -0.18 -23.35
C LEU A 437 3.75 1.21 -23.37
N GLU A 438 2.51 1.36 -23.83
CA GLU A 438 1.77 2.64 -23.80
C GLU A 438 1.43 3.06 -22.37
N GLN A 439 1.07 2.11 -21.52
CA GLN A 439 0.85 2.37 -20.09
C GLN A 439 2.17 2.73 -19.38
N MET A 440 3.27 2.07 -19.74
CA MET A 440 4.61 2.46 -19.29
C MET A 440 5.00 3.87 -19.78
N ASP A 441 4.67 4.23 -21.03
CA ASP A 441 4.85 5.58 -21.58
C ASP A 441 4.02 6.63 -20.82
N SER A 442 2.86 6.21 -20.29
CA SER A 442 2.01 6.99 -19.37
C SER A 442 2.45 6.90 -17.90
N LEU A 443 3.68 6.44 -17.65
CA LEU A 443 4.30 6.32 -16.33
C LEU A 443 3.54 5.45 -15.31
N CYS A 444 2.77 4.45 -15.75
CA CYS A 444 2.09 3.49 -14.85
C CYS A 444 3.07 2.73 -13.93
N GLY A 445 4.31 2.48 -14.38
CA GLY A 445 5.35 1.89 -13.54
C GLY A 445 5.90 2.84 -12.47
N ASN A 446 5.70 4.15 -12.62
CA ASN A 446 6.19 5.18 -11.68
C ASN A 446 5.23 5.42 -10.50
N ALA A 447 4.65 4.33 -10.00
CA ALA A 447 3.82 4.31 -8.81
C ALA A 447 4.66 3.95 -7.56
N LEU A 448 4.22 4.39 -6.39
CA LEU A 448 4.90 4.09 -5.12
C LEU A 448 3.90 3.72 -4.04
N GLU A 449 4.10 2.59 -3.37
CA GLU A 449 3.35 2.30 -2.16
C GLU A 449 3.88 3.15 -1.00
N LEU A 450 2.98 3.89 -0.35
CA LEU A 450 3.24 4.65 0.88
C LEU A 450 2.29 4.15 1.98
N GLN A 451 2.48 4.65 3.20
CA GLN A 451 1.54 4.43 4.29
C GLN A 451 0.77 5.72 4.60
N ASP A 452 -0.54 5.58 4.80
CA ASP A 452 -1.40 6.69 5.20
C ASP A 452 -1.26 7.02 6.70
N VAL A 453 -2.06 7.99 7.20
CA VAL A 453 -2.10 8.36 8.63
C VAL A 453 -2.44 7.18 9.56
N ARG A 454 -3.14 6.17 9.05
CA ARG A 454 -3.51 4.96 9.78
C ARG A 454 -2.44 3.88 9.63
N GLY A 455 -1.30 4.15 9.00
CA GLY A 455 -0.24 3.17 8.78
C GLY A 455 -0.62 2.06 7.82
N VAL A 456 -1.67 2.22 7.00
CA VAL A 456 -2.06 1.24 5.99
C VAL A 456 -1.57 1.64 4.60
N PRO A 457 -1.28 0.68 3.71
CA PRO A 457 -0.81 0.97 2.36
C PRO A 457 -1.77 1.84 1.54
N VAL A 458 -1.22 2.78 0.79
CA VAL A 458 -1.83 3.55 -0.31
C VAL A 458 -0.88 3.52 -1.51
N MET A 459 -1.42 3.53 -2.73
CA MET A 459 -0.59 3.60 -3.94
C MET A 459 -0.60 5.02 -4.50
N ALA A 460 0.55 5.70 -4.48
CA ALA A 460 0.72 7.03 -5.03
C ALA A 460 1.13 6.98 -6.51
N MET A 461 0.46 7.72 -7.39
CA MET A 461 0.77 7.80 -8.83
C MET A 461 0.26 9.12 -9.43
N SER A 462 0.59 9.43 -10.68
CA SER A 462 -0.02 10.57 -11.36
C SER A 462 -1.45 10.26 -11.83
N THR A 463 -2.25 11.31 -12.03
CA THR A 463 -3.59 11.16 -12.63
C THR A 463 -3.51 10.56 -14.03
N GLN A 464 -2.44 10.83 -14.78
CA GLN A 464 -2.18 10.22 -16.08
C GLN A 464 -2.04 8.69 -15.96
N ALA A 465 -1.14 8.22 -15.09
CA ALA A 465 -0.98 6.80 -14.80
C ALA A 465 -2.29 6.14 -14.34
N TYR A 466 -3.01 6.79 -13.40
CA TYR A 466 -4.30 6.31 -12.90
C TYR A 466 -5.33 6.06 -14.01
N ASN A 467 -5.42 7.00 -14.96
CA ASN A 467 -6.35 6.93 -16.08
C ASN A 467 -5.90 5.92 -17.15
N ALA A 468 -4.60 5.70 -17.29
CA ALA A 468 -4.04 4.75 -18.25
C ALA A 468 -4.23 3.28 -17.82
N PHE A 469 -4.31 2.99 -16.52
CA PHE A 469 -4.70 1.66 -16.03
C PHE A 469 -6.11 1.27 -16.50
N THR A 470 -6.32 -0.01 -16.78
CA THR A 470 -7.66 -0.57 -16.94
C THR A 470 -8.37 -0.65 -15.59
N GLU A 471 -9.68 -0.82 -15.61
CA GLU A 471 -10.46 -1.05 -14.39
C GLU A 471 -9.96 -2.29 -13.63
N GLN A 472 -9.70 -3.39 -14.33
CA GLN A 472 -9.22 -4.63 -13.73
C GLN A 472 -7.83 -4.46 -13.10
N GLN A 473 -6.94 -3.67 -13.70
CA GLN A 473 -5.63 -3.37 -13.12
C GLN A 473 -5.77 -2.49 -11.85
N ARG A 474 -6.66 -1.49 -11.86
CA ARG A 474 -6.94 -0.69 -10.65
C ARG A 474 -7.54 -1.53 -9.54
N GLU A 475 -8.48 -2.43 -9.85
CA GLU A 475 -9.03 -3.38 -8.89
C GLU A 475 -7.96 -4.32 -8.33
N ALA A 476 -7.00 -4.74 -9.15
CA ALA A 476 -5.85 -5.54 -8.71
C ALA A 476 -4.94 -4.78 -7.75
N ILE A 477 -4.69 -3.50 -7.99
CA ILE A 477 -3.94 -2.65 -7.07
C ILE A 477 -4.72 -2.46 -5.76
N LEU A 478 -6.02 -2.11 -5.85
CA LEU A 478 -6.91 -1.85 -4.71
C LEU A 478 -7.19 -3.07 -3.85
N ARG A 479 -6.85 -4.28 -4.30
CA ARG A 479 -6.84 -5.49 -3.47
C ARG A 479 -5.77 -5.44 -2.38
N HIS A 480 -4.68 -4.68 -2.57
CA HIS A 480 -3.54 -4.64 -1.66
C HIS A 480 -3.37 -3.29 -0.94
N VAL A 481 -4.03 -2.24 -1.42
CA VAL A 481 -3.96 -0.90 -0.84
C VAL A 481 -5.33 -0.36 -0.46
N SER A 482 -5.38 0.53 0.54
CA SER A 482 -6.62 1.15 1.01
C SER A 482 -7.17 2.23 0.06
N ALA A 483 -6.30 2.83 -0.75
CA ALA A 483 -6.65 3.82 -1.77
C ALA A 483 -5.53 3.96 -2.80
N ILE A 484 -5.90 4.45 -3.99
CA ILE A 484 -4.95 5.03 -4.94
C ILE A 484 -5.00 6.55 -4.76
N VAL A 485 -3.86 7.15 -4.42
CA VAL A 485 -3.70 8.59 -4.25
C VAL A 485 -3.07 9.13 -5.52
N HIS A 486 -3.72 10.06 -6.20
CA HIS A 486 -3.19 10.57 -7.46
C HIS A 486 -3.34 12.08 -7.60
N SER A 487 -2.46 12.68 -8.40
CA SER A 487 -2.40 14.12 -8.64
C SER A 487 -2.05 14.42 -10.11
N PRO A 488 -2.65 15.45 -10.74
CA PRO A 488 -2.29 15.87 -12.09
C PRO A 488 -0.95 16.63 -12.08
N ILE A 489 0.11 15.95 -12.51
CA ILE A 489 1.48 16.49 -12.60
C ILE A 489 2.00 16.48 -14.04
N ASP A 490 1.09 16.66 -15.01
CA ASP A 490 1.34 16.43 -16.43
C ASP A 490 2.49 17.28 -16.99
N THR A 491 2.62 18.54 -16.57
CA THR A 491 3.71 19.43 -17.03
C THR A 491 5.05 18.99 -16.44
N LEU A 492 5.06 18.62 -15.15
CA LEU A 492 6.25 18.09 -14.47
C LEU A 492 6.72 16.80 -15.15
N GLU A 493 5.81 15.87 -15.42
CA GLU A 493 6.09 14.60 -16.10
C GLU A 493 6.63 14.81 -17.51
N ASN A 494 5.94 15.64 -18.30
CA ASN A 494 6.29 15.86 -19.69
C ASN A 494 7.64 16.59 -19.85
N VAL A 495 7.97 17.54 -18.97
CA VAL A 495 9.20 18.32 -19.09
C VAL A 495 10.38 17.69 -18.34
N GLY A 496 10.13 17.13 -17.16
CA GLY A 496 11.14 16.51 -16.31
C GLY A 496 11.33 15.01 -16.54
N GLY A 497 10.43 14.36 -17.28
CA GLY A 497 10.52 12.94 -17.64
C GLY A 497 10.44 11.98 -16.45
N GLY A 498 9.90 12.42 -15.30
CA GLY A 498 9.73 11.64 -14.08
C GLY A 498 8.35 11.83 -13.47
N GLY A 499 7.77 10.75 -12.95
CA GLY A 499 6.42 10.74 -12.36
C GLY A 499 6.41 10.95 -10.85
N VAL A 500 5.28 10.62 -10.22
CA VAL A 500 5.08 10.82 -8.78
C VAL A 500 6.14 10.12 -7.95
N ARG A 501 6.47 8.85 -8.22
CA ARG A 501 7.51 8.13 -7.46
C ARG A 501 8.86 8.85 -7.50
N CYS A 502 9.24 9.44 -8.63
CA CYS A 502 10.51 10.16 -8.72
C CYS A 502 10.57 11.36 -7.77
N THR A 503 9.43 12.00 -7.50
CA THR A 503 9.37 13.17 -6.61
C THR A 503 9.54 12.84 -5.11
N LEU A 504 9.62 11.55 -4.75
CA LEU A 504 9.51 11.06 -3.38
C LEU A 504 10.78 10.31 -2.94
N GLY A 505 11.51 10.88 -1.99
CA GLY A 505 12.58 10.18 -1.28
C GLY A 505 12.03 9.54 0.01
N GLU A 506 11.82 8.23 0.02
CA GLU A 506 11.28 7.51 1.19
C GLU A 506 12.21 7.62 2.41
N LEU A 507 11.63 7.91 3.58
CA LEU A 507 12.32 7.98 4.88
C LEU A 507 11.76 6.92 5.81
N PHE A 508 12.53 5.87 6.11
CA PHE A 508 12.11 4.72 6.92
C PHE A 508 12.47 4.78 8.41
#